data_AF-A0A3D9C8H3-F1
#
_entry.id   AF-A0A3D9C8H3-F1
#
_cell.length_a   1.000
_cell.length_b   1.000
_cell.length_c   1.000
_cell.angle_alpha   90.00
_cell.angle_beta   90.00
_cell.angle_gamma   90.00
#
_symmetry.space_group_name_H-M   'P 1'
#
loop_
_entity.id
_entity.type
_entity.pdbx_description
1 polymer ?
#
loop_
_entity_poly.entity_id
_entity_poly.type
_entity_poly.pdbx_seq_one_letter_code
_entity_poly.pdbx_strand_id
1 'polypeptide(L)'
;MKALAHMTNTERAYLLAQLFPDRLKEITGFIKKEAELFTANKDEVYKKWNEMIIDAGFWYRLIANFERRYIKNGARLYRNKRTFRDQLFDGYDALFSIHALIHYSEQAECPLKLKQAIHLLFGAQKLVLIDLKPAS
;
A
#
# COMPACT_ATOMS: atom_id res chain seq x y z
N MET A 1 11.97 15.81 -13.88
CA MET A 1 11.79 14.76 -12.84
C MET A 1 13.11 14.57 -12.12
N LYS A 2 13.09 14.25 -10.83
CA LYS A 2 14.30 13.81 -10.11
C LYS A 2 14.73 12.44 -10.62
N ALA A 3 15.99 12.07 -10.40
CA ALA A 3 16.41 10.68 -10.57
C ALA A 3 15.67 9.78 -9.56
N LEU A 4 15.42 8.50 -9.92
CA LEU A 4 14.67 7.56 -9.08
C LEU A 4 15.24 7.43 -7.66
N ALA A 5 16.57 7.49 -7.52
CA ALA A 5 17.27 7.43 -6.23
C ALA A 5 16.97 8.61 -5.29
N HIS A 6 16.51 9.75 -5.83
CA HIS A 6 16.22 10.97 -5.08
C HIS A 6 14.72 11.26 -4.97
N MET A 7 13.86 10.37 -5.46
CA MET A 7 12.40 10.54 -5.33
C MET A 7 11.92 10.12 -3.95
N THR A 8 11.03 10.92 -3.37
CA THR A 8 10.25 10.53 -2.18
C THR A 8 9.16 9.51 -2.53
N ASN A 9 8.57 8.86 -1.52
CA ASN A 9 7.43 7.96 -1.72
C ASN A 9 6.24 8.68 -2.40
N THR A 10 5.97 9.92 -2.01
CA THR A 10 4.94 10.77 -2.63
C THR A 10 5.22 11.02 -4.11
N GLU A 11 6.48 11.28 -4.48
CA GLU A 11 6.89 11.51 -5.88
C GLU A 11 6.77 10.22 -6.70
N ARG A 12 7.21 9.08 -6.16
CA ARG A 12 7.07 7.74 -6.78
C ARG A 12 5.61 7.36 -6.98
N ALA A 13 4.77 7.57 -5.96
CA ALA A 13 3.33 7.29 -6.05
C ALA A 13 2.63 8.19 -7.06
N TYR A 14 3.06 9.46 -7.19
CA TYR A 14 2.54 10.33 -8.24
C TYR A 14 2.90 9.82 -9.63
N LEU A 15 4.14 9.39 -9.82
CA LEU A 15 4.60 8.83 -11.09
C LEU A 15 3.78 7.55 -11.43
N LEU A 16 3.59 6.65 -10.47
CA LEU A 16 2.72 5.48 -10.64
C LEU A 16 1.31 5.89 -11.07
N ALA A 17 0.72 6.88 -10.40
CA ALA A 17 -0.63 7.40 -10.70
C ALA A 17 -0.72 8.11 -12.06
N GLN A 18 0.38 8.68 -12.55
CA GLN A 18 0.46 9.26 -13.89
C GLN A 18 0.56 8.19 -14.96
N LEU A 19 1.32 7.12 -14.73
CA LEU A 19 1.50 6.00 -15.65
C LEU A 19 0.26 5.10 -15.75
N PHE A 20 -0.48 4.92 -14.65
CA PHE A 20 -1.62 4.00 -14.57
C PHE A 20 -2.88 4.65 -13.97
N PRO A 21 -3.40 5.75 -14.54
CA PRO A 21 -4.55 6.47 -14.01
C PRO A 21 -5.79 5.59 -13.85
N ASP A 22 -6.04 4.69 -14.81
CA ASP A 22 -7.24 3.85 -14.85
C ASP A 22 -7.20 2.71 -13.83
N ARG A 23 -6.02 2.44 -13.25
CA ARG A 23 -5.82 1.40 -12.23
C ARG A 23 -5.94 1.91 -10.81
N LEU A 24 -6.03 3.22 -10.58
CA LEU A 24 -6.05 3.77 -9.23
C LEU A 24 -7.23 3.28 -8.39
N LYS A 25 -8.41 3.09 -9.01
CA LYS A 25 -9.59 2.58 -8.28
C LYS A 25 -9.36 1.15 -7.80
N GLU A 26 -8.81 0.31 -8.67
CA GLU A 26 -8.48 -1.09 -8.37
C GLU A 26 -7.42 -1.18 -7.28
N ILE A 27 -6.29 -0.48 -7.45
CA ILE A 27 -5.19 -0.41 -6.49
C ILE A 27 -5.70 0.03 -5.11
N THR A 28 -6.44 1.14 -5.05
CA THR A 28 -6.95 1.67 -3.78
C THR A 28 -7.92 0.69 -3.13
N GLY A 29 -8.72 -0.03 -3.93
CA GLY A 29 -9.59 -1.10 -3.46
C GLY A 29 -8.79 -2.28 -2.89
N PHE A 30 -7.67 -2.66 -3.50
CA PHE A 30 -6.81 -3.71 -2.97
C PHE A 30 -6.17 -3.31 -1.64
N ILE A 31 -5.63 -2.09 -1.51
CA ILE A 31 -5.05 -1.60 -0.24
C ILE A 31 -6.10 -1.62 0.88
N LYS A 32 -7.37 -1.33 0.56
CA LYS A 32 -8.47 -1.49 1.51
C LYS A 32 -8.70 -2.95 1.93
N LYS A 33 -8.74 -3.88 0.98
CA LYS A 33 -8.91 -5.31 1.30
C LYS A 33 -7.77 -5.83 2.18
N GLU A 34 -6.54 -5.37 1.94
CA GLU A 34 -5.40 -5.68 2.80
C GLU A 34 -5.60 -5.16 4.22
N ALA A 35 -6.06 -3.93 4.38
CA ALA A 35 -6.33 -3.36 5.71
C ALA A 35 -7.38 -4.20 6.46
N GLU A 36 -8.45 -4.58 5.76
CA GLU A 36 -9.50 -5.43 6.29
C GLU A 36 -8.98 -6.82 6.68
N LEU A 37 -8.09 -7.41 5.87
CA LEU A 37 -7.48 -8.71 6.14
C LEU A 37 -6.61 -8.69 7.40
N PHE A 38 -5.74 -7.68 7.54
CA PHE A 38 -4.91 -7.52 8.75
C PHE A 38 -5.76 -7.24 10.00
N THR A 39 -6.82 -6.45 9.87
CA THR A 39 -7.75 -6.15 10.97
C THR A 39 -8.52 -7.39 11.40
N ALA A 40 -9.01 -8.20 10.45
CA ALA A 40 -9.74 -9.44 10.75
C ALA A 40 -8.86 -10.50 11.43
N ASN A 41 -7.56 -10.53 11.12
CA ASN A 41 -6.61 -11.52 11.66
C ASN A 41 -5.71 -10.94 12.77
N LYS A 42 -6.14 -9.90 13.48
CA LYS A 42 -5.30 -9.14 14.40
C LYS A 42 -4.58 -10.01 15.43
N ASP A 43 -5.31 -10.87 16.13
CA ASP A 43 -4.73 -11.72 17.18
C ASP A 43 -3.68 -12.69 16.62
N GLU A 44 -3.88 -13.20 15.40
CA GLU A 44 -2.92 -14.07 14.73
C GLU A 44 -1.66 -13.30 14.34
N VAL A 45 -1.81 -12.09 13.81
CA VAL A 45 -0.69 -11.21 13.43
C VAL A 45 0.17 -10.89 14.66
N TYR A 46 -0.44 -10.55 15.80
CA TYR A 46 0.31 -10.29 17.04
C TYR A 46 1.08 -11.53 17.52
N LYS A 47 0.47 -12.73 17.44
CA LYS A 47 1.14 -13.99 17.84
C LYS A 47 2.31 -14.34 16.93
N LYS A 48 2.20 -14.05 15.63
CA LYS A 48 3.20 -14.39 14.62
C LYS A 48 4.22 -13.28 14.37
N TRP A 49 4.11 -12.15 15.07
CA TRP A 49 4.96 -10.98 14.80
C TRP A 49 6.43 -11.29 15.02
N ASN A 50 7.22 -11.17 13.95
CA ASN A 50 8.67 -11.43 13.95
C ASN A 50 9.49 -10.32 13.28
N GLU A 51 8.85 -9.22 12.87
CA GLU A 51 9.52 -8.10 12.22
C GLU A 51 10.32 -7.27 13.23
N MET A 52 11.58 -6.98 12.89
CA MET A 52 12.53 -6.30 13.79
C MET A 52 12.55 -4.77 13.63
N ILE A 53 12.10 -4.26 12.49
CA ILE A 53 12.20 -2.83 12.14
C ILE A 53 10.93 -2.08 12.56
N ILE A 54 9.78 -2.75 12.51
CA ILE A 54 8.48 -2.19 12.88
C ILE A 54 7.82 -3.11 13.90
N ASP A 55 7.27 -2.54 14.96
CA ASP A 55 6.46 -3.30 15.92
C ASP A 55 5.01 -3.43 15.43
N ALA A 56 4.31 -4.46 15.90
CA ALA A 56 2.93 -4.73 15.52
C ALA A 56 1.99 -3.55 15.83
N GLY A 57 2.20 -2.86 16.97
CA GLY A 57 1.40 -1.71 17.36
C GLY A 57 1.54 -0.55 16.38
N PHE A 58 2.77 -0.27 15.94
CA PHE A 58 3.00 0.71 14.89
C PHE A 58 2.38 0.30 13.57
N TRP A 59 2.49 -0.96 13.17
CA TRP A 59 1.85 -1.47 11.96
C TRP A 59 0.33 -1.24 11.96
N TYR A 60 -0.34 -1.57 13.05
CA TYR A 60 -1.78 -1.30 13.19
C TYR A 60 -2.13 0.18 13.25
N ARG A 61 -1.23 1.05 13.72
CA ARG A 61 -1.40 2.51 13.61
C ARG A 61 -1.34 2.98 12.15
N LEU A 62 -0.46 2.41 11.33
CA LEU A 62 -0.40 2.71 9.90
C LEU A 62 -1.68 2.27 9.17
N ILE A 63 -2.19 1.07 9.48
CA ILE A 63 -3.47 0.57 8.96
C ILE A 63 -4.62 1.50 9.35
N ALA A 64 -4.73 1.86 10.63
CA ALA A 64 -5.77 2.78 11.10
C ALA A 64 -5.66 4.18 10.47
N ASN A 65 -4.44 4.66 10.19
CA ASN A 65 -4.22 5.91 9.47
C ASN A 65 -4.75 5.79 8.04
N PHE A 66 -4.41 4.71 7.33
CA PHE A 66 -4.93 4.43 6.00
C PHE A 66 -6.47 4.40 5.99
N GLU A 67 -7.11 3.65 6.89
CA GLU A 67 -8.58 3.53 6.94
C GLU A 67 -9.26 4.89 7.13
N ARG A 68 -8.76 5.71 8.06
CA ARG A 68 -9.25 7.08 8.27
C ARG A 68 -9.13 7.93 7.00
N ARG A 69 -8.00 7.84 6.29
CA ARG A 69 -7.76 8.57 5.04
C ARG A 69 -8.67 8.06 3.91
N TYR A 70 -8.88 6.75 3.83
CA TYR A 70 -9.77 6.11 2.87
C TYR A 70 -11.20 6.61 3.04
N ILE A 71 -11.74 6.53 4.27
CA ILE A 71 -13.11 6.97 4.58
C ILE A 71 -13.27 8.47 4.33
N LYS A 72 -12.33 9.30 4.82
CA LYS A 72 -12.41 10.76 4.70
C LYS A 72 -12.42 11.25 3.25
N ASN A 73 -11.64 10.61 2.36
CA ASN A 73 -11.49 11.06 0.98
C ASN A 73 -12.46 10.39 0.00
N GLY A 74 -12.91 9.17 0.30
CA GLY A 74 -13.81 8.40 -0.55
C GLY A 74 -13.29 8.29 -1.99
N ALA A 75 -14.17 8.55 -2.97
CA ALA A 75 -13.83 8.46 -4.38
C ALA A 75 -12.72 9.42 -4.84
N ARG A 76 -12.46 10.53 -4.12
CA ARG A 76 -11.37 11.46 -4.47
C ARG A 76 -10.01 10.78 -4.40
N LEU A 77 -9.87 9.77 -3.55
CA LEU A 77 -8.62 9.06 -3.33
C LEU A 77 -8.07 8.43 -4.61
N TYR A 78 -8.94 7.93 -5.49
CA TYR A 78 -8.54 7.33 -6.77
C TYR A 78 -8.90 8.18 -8.00
N ARG A 79 -9.77 9.20 -7.86
CA ARG A 79 -10.09 10.14 -8.96
C ARG A 79 -9.08 11.28 -9.08
N ASN A 80 -8.36 11.61 -8.01
CA ASN A 80 -7.37 12.67 -8.01
C ASN A 80 -5.98 12.14 -7.67
N LYS A 81 -5.06 12.18 -8.64
CA LYS A 81 -3.68 11.68 -8.51
C LYS A 81 -2.88 12.35 -7.38
N ARG A 82 -3.16 13.62 -7.07
CA ARG A 82 -2.52 14.32 -5.94
C ARG A 82 -3.10 13.83 -4.61
N THR A 83 -4.43 13.69 -4.52
CA THR A 83 -5.05 13.11 -3.34
C THR A 83 -4.57 11.66 -3.10
N PHE A 84 -4.44 10.86 -4.16
CA PHE A 84 -3.87 9.51 -4.07
C PHE A 84 -2.50 9.51 -3.39
N ARG A 85 -1.53 10.26 -3.95
CA ARG A 85 -0.16 10.27 -3.40
C ARG A 85 -0.09 10.92 -2.02
N ASP A 86 -0.78 12.04 -1.81
CA ASP A 86 -0.60 12.87 -0.61
C ASP A 86 -1.32 12.25 0.60
N GLN A 87 -2.35 11.41 0.38
CA GLN A 87 -3.07 10.74 1.46
C GLN A 87 -2.58 9.33 1.76
N LEU A 88 -1.93 8.66 0.80
CA LEU A 88 -1.51 7.26 0.94
C LEU A 88 0.00 7.06 1.06
N PHE A 89 0.81 8.02 0.62
CA PHE A 89 2.26 7.85 0.48
C PHE A 89 3.08 8.96 1.15
N ASP A 90 2.46 9.74 2.04
CA ASP A 90 3.16 10.77 2.81
C ASP A 90 3.81 10.20 4.08
N GLY A 91 5.04 10.64 4.37
CA GLY A 91 5.80 10.22 5.55
C GLY A 91 5.84 8.69 5.78
N TYR A 92 5.71 8.28 7.04
CA TYR A 92 5.67 6.88 7.43
C TYR A 92 4.37 6.17 7.05
N ASP A 93 3.26 6.90 6.85
CA ASP A 93 1.98 6.31 6.46
C ASP A 93 2.07 5.58 5.10
N ALA A 94 3.07 5.92 4.29
CA ALA A 94 3.40 5.24 3.04
C ALA A 94 3.72 3.74 3.19
N LEU A 95 4.23 3.31 4.35
CA LEU A 95 4.73 1.95 4.55
C LEU A 95 3.64 0.90 4.30
N PHE A 96 2.44 1.12 4.84
CA PHE A 96 1.33 0.20 4.65
C PHE A 96 0.87 0.16 3.18
N SER A 97 0.72 1.32 2.55
CA SER A 97 0.33 1.41 1.13
C SER A 97 1.36 0.75 0.20
N ILE A 98 2.65 0.88 0.50
CA ILE A 98 3.75 0.24 -0.25
C ILE A 98 3.71 -1.27 -0.07
N HIS A 99 3.54 -1.77 1.16
CA HIS A 99 3.38 -3.19 1.42
C HIS A 99 2.22 -3.77 0.59
N ALA A 100 1.05 -3.14 0.65
CA ALA A 100 -0.12 -3.58 -0.09
C ALA A 100 0.09 -3.50 -1.62
N LEU A 101 0.82 -2.51 -2.13
CA LEU A 101 1.20 -2.46 -3.55
C LEU A 101 2.10 -3.62 -3.96
N ILE A 102 3.09 -3.96 -3.12
CA ILE A 102 3.98 -5.08 -3.38
C ILE A 102 3.19 -6.40 -3.36
N HIS A 103 2.29 -6.60 -2.40
CA HIS A 103 1.42 -7.76 -2.37
C HIS A 103 0.44 -7.80 -3.56
N TYR A 104 -0.09 -6.65 -4.00
CA TYR A 104 -0.90 -6.56 -5.22
C TYR A 104 -0.11 -7.03 -6.46
N SER A 105 1.20 -6.74 -6.52
CA SER A 105 2.08 -7.15 -7.61
C SER A 105 2.32 -8.67 -7.70
N GLU A 106 1.96 -9.40 -6.64
CA GLU A 106 2.00 -10.87 -6.56
C GLU A 106 0.70 -11.51 -7.08
N GLN A 107 -0.37 -10.73 -7.22
CA GLN A 107 -1.68 -11.24 -7.65
C GLN A 107 -1.73 -11.48 -9.17
N ALA A 108 -2.54 -12.46 -9.59
CA ALA A 108 -2.69 -12.83 -10.99
C ALA A 108 -3.34 -11.72 -11.83
N GLU A 109 -4.21 -10.90 -11.23
CA GLU A 109 -4.87 -9.78 -11.88
C GLU A 109 -3.95 -8.57 -12.14
N CYS A 110 -2.77 -8.52 -11.51
CA CYS A 110 -1.86 -7.39 -11.67
C CYS A 110 -1.18 -7.43 -13.05
N PRO A 111 -1.40 -6.43 -13.93
CA PRO A 111 -0.77 -6.40 -15.24
C PRO A 111 0.74 -6.32 -15.15
N LEU A 112 1.45 -7.02 -16.04
CA LEU A 112 2.92 -7.08 -16.06
C LEU A 112 3.59 -5.69 -15.99
N LYS A 113 3.08 -4.71 -16.76
CA LYS A 113 3.63 -3.34 -16.76
C LYS A 113 3.45 -2.64 -15.41
N LEU A 114 2.32 -2.85 -14.74
CA LEU A 114 2.05 -2.27 -13.44
C LEU A 114 2.92 -2.94 -12.37
N LYS A 115 3.04 -4.27 -12.40
CA LYS A 115 3.96 -5.03 -11.55
C LYS A 115 5.40 -4.51 -11.65
N GLN A 116 5.92 -4.38 -12.87
CA GLN A 116 7.26 -3.86 -13.11
C GLN A 116 7.44 -2.43 -12.60
N ALA A 117 6.43 -1.57 -12.77
CA ALA A 117 6.48 -0.21 -12.24
C ALA A 117 6.46 -0.18 -10.71
N ILE A 118 5.67 -1.03 -10.06
CA ILE A 118 5.67 -1.17 -8.59
C ILE A 118 7.06 -1.59 -8.12
N HIS A 119 7.65 -2.62 -8.73
CA HIS A 119 8.98 -3.11 -8.36
C HIS A 119 10.08 -2.06 -8.57
N LEU A 120 10.04 -1.33 -9.68
CA LEU A 120 11.00 -0.26 -9.95
C LEU A 120 10.89 0.90 -8.95
N LEU A 121 9.66 1.26 -8.56
CA LEU A 121 9.41 2.43 -7.72
C LEU A 121 9.54 2.13 -6.22
N PHE A 122 9.18 0.93 -5.78
CA PHE A 122 9.04 0.60 -4.36
C PHE A 122 9.79 -0.67 -3.93
N GLY A 123 10.40 -1.39 -4.86
CA GLY A 123 11.02 -2.69 -4.60
C GLY A 123 10.01 -3.84 -4.65
N ALA A 124 10.49 -5.05 -4.36
CA ALA A 124 9.70 -6.29 -4.43
C ALA A 124 9.53 -7.00 -3.08
N GLN A 125 10.12 -6.46 -2.01
CA GLN A 125 10.10 -7.10 -0.69
C GLN A 125 9.00 -6.51 0.19
N LYS A 126 8.09 -7.36 0.68
CA LYS A 126 7.07 -6.97 1.66
C LYS A 126 7.73 -6.61 3.00
N LEU A 127 7.15 -5.63 3.70
CA LEU A 127 7.61 -5.18 5.02
C LEU A 127 7.21 -6.12 6.17
N VAL A 128 6.18 -6.94 5.96
CA VAL A 128 5.68 -7.90 6.95
C VAL A 128 5.54 -9.23 6.22
N LEU A 129 6.19 -10.28 6.71
CA LEU A 129 6.20 -11.60 6.06
C LEU A 129 5.22 -12.60 6.72
N ILE A 130 4.05 -12.11 7.13
CA ILE A 130 2.99 -12.94 7.70
C ILE A 130 1.98 -13.29 6.60
N ASP A 131 1.90 -14.56 6.26
CA ASP A 131 0.90 -15.06 5.32
C ASP A 131 -0.46 -15.16 6.00
N LEU A 132 -1.35 -14.23 5.67
CA LEU A 132 -2.75 -14.23 6.11
C LEU A 132 -3.63 -14.87 5.04
N LYS A 133 -4.47 -15.81 5.45
CA LYS A 133 -5.51 -16.36 4.56
C LYS A 133 -6.77 -15.49 4.66
N PRO A 134 -7.48 -15.24 3.55
CA PRO A 134 -8.82 -14.68 3.62
C PRO A 134 -9.68 -15.53 4.55
N ALA A 135 -10.53 -14.91 5.37
CA ALA A 135 -11.51 -15.65 6.15
C ALA A 135 -12.43 -16.42 5.18
N SER A 136 -12.53 -17.74 5.41
CA SER A 136 -13.35 -18.68 4.62
C SER A 136 -14.82 -18.30 4.60
#